data_AF-A0A2T2VMU2-F1
#
_entry.id   AF-A0A2T2VMU2-F1
#
_cell.length_a   1.000
_cell.length_b   1.000
_cell.length_c   1.000
_cell.angle_alpha   90.00
_cell.angle_beta   90.00
_cell.angle_gamma   90.00
#
_symmetry.space_group_name_H-M   'P 1'
#
loop_
_entity.id
_entity.type
_entity.pdbx_description
1 polymer ?
#
loop_
_entity_poly.entity_id
_entity_poly.type
_entity_poly.pdbx_seq_one_letter_code
_entity_poly.pdbx_strand_id
1 'polypeptide(L)' 'MKKIALFAFTSALFLASCTGTCDCDYLVDSYTSTPVDGYVLNSSATIAEDTCLDAGVIDTSYSGGGAFMTVARVECP' A
#
# COMPACT_ATOMS: atom_id res chain seq x y z
N MET A 1 -25.97 -15.82 -39.16
CA MET A 1 -25.17 -16.42 -38.06
C MET A 1 -24.40 -15.32 -37.35
N LYS A 2 -24.40 -15.37 -36.01
CA LYS A 2 -24.01 -14.32 -35.04
C LYS A 2 -22.59 -13.77 -35.26
N LYS A 3 -22.45 -12.44 -35.25
CA LYS A 3 -21.19 -11.72 -34.94
C LYS A 3 -21.48 -10.76 -33.80
N ILE A 4 -21.61 -11.30 -32.59
CA ILE A 4 -21.68 -10.53 -31.36
C ILE A 4 -20.69 -11.20 -30.40
N ALA A 5 -19.97 -10.37 -29.66
CA ALA A 5 -18.97 -10.69 -28.63
C ALA A 5 -17.51 -10.57 -29.09
N LEU A 6 -17.07 -9.35 -29.39
CA LEU A 6 -15.65 -8.99 -29.36
C LEU A 6 -15.41 -7.68 -28.58
N PHE A 7 -16.18 -7.44 -27.52
CA PHE A 7 -16.01 -6.27 -26.63
C PHE A 7 -16.15 -6.61 -25.13
N ALA A 8 -16.10 -7.89 -24.76
CA ALA A 8 -16.25 -8.32 -23.36
C ALA A 8 -14.91 -8.67 -22.67
N PHE A 9 -13.76 -8.45 -23.31
CA PHE A 9 -12.47 -8.90 -22.78
C PHE A 9 -11.63 -7.81 -22.11
N THR A 10 -11.98 -6.53 -22.24
CA THR A 10 -11.20 -5.44 -21.63
C THR A 10 -11.73 -5.00 -20.27
N SER A 11 -12.97 -5.33 -19.92
CA SER A 11 -13.54 -5.06 -18.60
C SER A 11 -13.22 -6.12 -17.55
N ALA A 12 -12.67 -7.28 -17.95
CA ALA A 12 -12.26 -8.35 -17.03
C ALA A 12 -10.80 -8.21 -16.54
N LEU A 13 -9.97 -7.35 -17.17
CA LEU A 13 -8.59 -7.13 -16.71
C LEU A 13 -8.47 -6.10 -15.58
N PHE A 14 -9.52 -5.35 -15.26
CA PHE A 14 -9.53 -4.39 -14.15
C PHE A 14 -10.06 -4.96 -12.83
N LEU A 15 -10.44 -6.24 -12.81
CA LEU A 15 -10.89 -6.96 -11.60
C LEU A 15 -9.85 -7.97 -11.10
N ALA A 16 -8.66 -7.99 -11.72
CA ALA A 16 -7.61 -8.97 -11.42
C ALA A 16 -6.61 -8.52 -10.34
N SER A 17 -6.86 -7.42 -9.62
CA SER A 17 -6.02 -7.06 -8.45
C SER A 17 -6.41 -7.80 -7.16
N CYS A 18 -7.46 -8.63 -7.17
CA CYS A 18 -7.86 -9.48 -6.02
C CYS A 18 -8.10 -10.94 -6.43
N THR A 19 -7.18 -11.56 -7.17
CA THR A 19 -7.33 -12.98 -7.56
C THR A 19 -6.71 -13.98 -6.58
N GLY A 20 -6.29 -13.52 -5.41
CA GLY A 20 -5.81 -14.35 -4.30
C GLY A 20 -6.20 -13.71 -2.98
N THR A 21 -6.24 -14.50 -1.92
CA THR A 21 -6.24 -14.00 -0.54
C THR A 21 -4.94 -13.23 -0.31
N CYS A 22 -4.89 -11.98 -0.74
CA CYS A 22 -3.79 -11.08 -0.47
C CYS A 22 -4.02 -10.51 0.93
N ASP A 23 -3.85 -11.32 1.97
CA ASP A 23 -4.06 -10.86 3.34
C ASP A 23 -2.96 -9.85 3.69
N CYS A 24 -3.16 -8.59 3.29
CA CYS A 24 -2.15 -7.55 3.36
C CYS A 24 -2.45 -6.62 4.52
N ASP A 25 -1.42 -6.33 5.29
CA ASP A 25 -1.45 -5.41 6.39
C ASP A 25 -1.22 -3.99 5.86
N TYR A 26 -2.19 -3.12 6.08
CA TYR A 26 -1.99 -1.68 5.95
C TYR A 26 -1.37 -1.16 7.25
N LEU A 27 -0.09 -0.82 7.20
CA LEU A 27 0.68 -0.30 8.32
C LEU A 27 0.91 1.20 8.20
N VAL A 28 0.92 1.87 9.34
CA VAL A 28 1.41 3.24 9.47
C VAL A 28 2.61 3.24 10.40
N ASP A 29 3.74 3.64 9.84
CA ASP A 29 4.99 3.79 10.55
C ASP A 29 5.24 5.23 10.97
N SER A 30 5.88 5.39 12.11
CA SER A 30 6.45 6.67 12.52
C SER A 30 7.97 6.56 12.62
N TYR A 31 8.65 7.50 11.98
CA TYR A 31 10.09 7.64 11.98
C TYR A 31 10.50 8.99 12.57
N THR A 32 11.61 8.99 13.30
CA THR A 32 12.30 10.22 13.74
C THR A 32 13.62 10.33 13.00
N SER A 33 13.92 11.53 12.48
CA SER A 33 15.20 11.85 11.88
C SER A 33 16.19 12.28 12.96
N THR A 34 17.35 11.62 13.03
CA THR A 34 18.49 12.08 13.83
C THR A 34 19.63 12.52 12.91
N PRO A 35 20.48 13.47 13.34
CA PRO A 35 21.64 13.89 12.55
C PRO A 35 22.67 12.77 12.31
N VAL A 36 22.64 11.69 13.11
CA VAL A 36 23.65 10.63 13.09
C VAL A 36 23.17 9.43 12.27
N ASP A 37 21.92 9.01 12.45
CA ASP A 37 21.39 7.76 11.90
C ASP A 37 20.34 7.97 10.79
N GLY A 38 19.99 9.23 10.50
CA GLY A 38 18.91 9.54 9.57
C GLY A 38 17.54 9.17 10.13
N TYR A 39 16.60 8.76 9.28
CA TYR A 39 15.27 8.34 9.72
C TYR A 39 15.32 6.94 10.35
N VAL A 40 14.98 6.88 11.63
CA VAL A 40 14.90 5.64 12.41
C VAL A 40 13.45 5.35 12.75
N LEU A 41 13.02 4.10 12.56
CA LEU A 41 11.66 3.66 12.89
C LEU A 41 11.46 3.72 14.41
N ASN A 42 10.48 4.50 14.87
CA ASN A 42 10.10 4.53 16.28
C ASN A 42 8.99 3.52 16.59
N SER A 43 7.98 3.47 15.72
CA SER A 43 6.82 2.61 15.90
C SER A 43 6.18 2.26 14.56
N SER A 44 5.51 1.11 14.55
CA SER A 44 4.69 0.64 13.43
C SER A 44 3.37 0.15 13.99
N ALA A 45 2.27 0.46 13.30
CA ALA A 45 0.94 0.03 13.70
C ALA A 45 0.15 -0.47 12.49
N THR A 46 -0.39 -1.69 12.58
CA THR A 46 -1.39 -2.19 11.62
C THR A 46 -2.70 -1.46 11.85
N ILE A 47 -3.19 -0.80 10.81
CA ILE A 47 -4.42 -0.01 10.83
C ILE A 47 -5.59 -0.81 10.25
N ALA A 48 -5.31 -1.64 9.23
CA ALA A 48 -6.30 -2.52 8.63
C ALA A 48 -5.61 -3.74 8.03
N GLU A 49 -6.33 -4.85 7.98
CA GLU A 49 -5.99 -6.03 7.17
C GLU A 49 -6.94 -6.00 5.96
N ASP A 50 -6.41 -5.99 4.74
CA ASP A 50 -7.22 -5.85 3.53
C ASP A 50 -6.75 -6.81 2.44
N THR A 51 -7.73 -7.46 1.79
CA THR A 51 -7.53 -8.38 0.67
C THR A 51 -7.42 -7.67 -0.68
N CYS A 52 -7.59 -6.34 -0.70
CA CYS A 52 -7.69 -5.52 -1.89
C CYS A 52 -6.57 -4.50 -2.08
N LEU A 53 -5.54 -4.52 -1.23
CA LEU A 53 -4.42 -3.59 -1.33
C LEU A 53 -3.21 -4.24 -1.99
N ASP A 54 -2.52 -3.47 -2.82
CA ASP A 54 -1.24 -3.86 -3.42
C ASP A 54 -0.08 -3.52 -2.48
N ALA A 55 0.89 -4.43 -2.35
CA ALA A 55 2.08 -4.22 -1.53
C ALA A 55 2.88 -2.98 -1.96
N GLY A 56 3.34 -2.19 -1.00
CA GLY A 56 4.19 -1.03 -1.26
C GLY A 56 3.90 0.18 -0.36
N VAL A 57 4.61 1.28 -0.61
CA VAL A 57 4.36 2.55 0.10
C VAL A 57 3.19 3.27 -0.59
N ILE A 58 2.14 3.55 0.18
CA ILE A 58 0.98 4.33 -0.27
C ILE A 58 1.28 5.81 -0.17
N ASP A 59 1.78 6.25 0.99
CA ASP A 59 2.00 7.67 1.28
C ASP A 59 3.20 7.86 2.19
N THR A 60 3.82 9.04 2.07
CA THR A 60 4.88 9.49 2.95
C THR A 60 4.66 10.95 3.27
N SER A 61 4.50 11.26 4.54
CA SER A 61 4.30 12.63 5.02
C SER A 61 5.38 13.02 6.03
N TYR A 62 5.69 14.31 6.08
CA TYR A 62 6.69 14.87 6.97
C TYR A 62 6.05 15.91 7.89
N SER A 63 6.50 15.97 9.14
CA SER A 63 6.11 17.02 10.09
C SER A 63 7.32 17.61 10.82
N GLY A 64 7.13 18.78 11.43
CA GLY A 64 8.19 19.44 12.21
C GLY A 64 9.46 19.76 11.42
N GLY A 65 9.33 20.16 10.14
CA GLY A 65 10.48 20.50 9.29
C GLY A 65 11.28 19.31 8.75
N GLY A 66 10.69 18.10 8.71
CA GLY A 66 11.37 16.88 8.29
C GLY A 66 12.07 16.13 9.43
N ALA A 67 11.87 16.56 10.68
CA ALA A 67 12.36 15.81 11.83
C ALA A 67 11.55 14.52 12.08
N PHE A 68 10.30 14.47 11.61
CA PHE A 68 9.42 13.31 11.75
C PHE A 68 8.86 12.94 10.38
N MET A 69 8.80 11.64 10.11
CA MET A 69 8.24 11.08 8.89
C MET A 69 7.22 10.00 9.25
N THR A 70 6.09 10.01 8.57
CA THR A 70 5.08 8.96 8.67
C THR A 70 4.97 8.28 7.32
N VAL A 71 5.10 6.95 7.31
CA VAL A 71 5.01 6.14 6.09
C VAL A 71 3.79 5.24 6.22
N ALA A 72 2.86 5.39 5.28
CA ALA A 72 1.74 4.47 5.13
C ALA A 72 2.14 3.44 4.09
N ARG A 73 2.20 2.16 4.47
CA ARG A 73 2.60 1.06 3.58
C ARG A 73 1.65 -0.12 3.69
N VAL A 74 1.64 -0.93 2.64
CA VAL A 74 0.96 -2.22 2.59
C VAL A 74 2.03 -3.30 2.56
N GLU A 75 1.93 -4.23 3.49
CA GLU A 75 2.79 -5.41 3.56
C GLU A 75 1.93 -6.65 3.32
N CYS A 76 2.28 -7.45 2.31
CA CYS A 76 1.61 -8.70 1.99
C CYS A 76 2.58 -9.87 2.25
N PRO A 77 2.08 -11.06 2.63
CA PRO A 77 2.89 -12.26 2.84
C PRO A 77 3.62 -12.77 1.58
#